data_AF-A0A453DH32-F1
#
_entry.id   AF-A0A453DH32-F1
#
_cell.length_a   1.000
_cell.length_b   1.000
_cell.length_c   1.000
_cell.angle_alpha   90.00
_cell.angle_beta   90.00
_cell.angle_gamma   90.00
#
_symmetry.space_group_name_H-M   'P 1'
#
loop_
_entity.id
_entity.type
_entity.pdbx_description
1 polymer ?
#
loop_
_entity_poly.entity_id
_entity_poly.type
_entity_poly.pdbx_seq_one_letter_code
_entity_poly.pdbx_strand_id
1 'polypeptide(L)'
;QDDRTSLMEKKFSYIWNAFISSLREEDLISNSERDLLVVPSSVGDTSVTQWPPFLLASKIPMALDIAKSVKKRDEELLRRIKQDPYTYYAVIECYETLLDILYSLIAETSDMKVVDRIRESLEESIHNQSLVRDFRLDELHLLSDKFNKLLSLLLEIEQEGNDTAKMTQIANLLQDTMEIITQDIMKNGQGILKDENRESQLFANINLESIKDEAWREKCVRLRLLLTTKESAIYVPINLEARRRMTFFANSLFMKMPRAPQVSSMMSFSVLTPYFKEEVLFSAEDLHKKNEDGISILFYLQKIYPGHLSHSCVC
;
A
#
# COMPACT_ATOMS: atom_id res chain seq x y z
N GLN A 1 -17.16 5.74 -22.14
CA GLN A 1 -17.77 5.41 -20.84
C GLN A 1 -16.75 5.54 -19.70
N ASP A 2 -15.44 5.42 -19.98
CA ASP A 2 -14.34 5.55 -19.01
C ASP A 2 -14.19 6.92 -18.32
N ASP A 3 -14.22 8.04 -19.05
CA ASP A 3 -13.87 9.34 -18.47
C ASP A 3 -14.79 9.78 -17.31
N ARG A 4 -16.08 9.44 -17.37
CA ARG A 4 -17.04 9.77 -16.31
C ARG A 4 -16.82 8.93 -15.07
N THR A 5 -16.48 7.66 -15.23
CA THR A 5 -16.18 6.75 -14.11
C THR A 5 -14.90 7.17 -13.43
N SER A 6 -13.84 7.43 -14.20
CA SER A 6 -12.55 7.92 -13.68
C SER A 6 -12.70 9.26 -12.93
N LEU A 7 -13.50 10.19 -13.45
CA LEU A 7 -13.77 11.45 -12.76
C LEU A 7 -14.50 11.26 -11.42
N MET A 8 -15.45 10.31 -11.36
CA MET A 8 -16.17 10.01 -10.12
C MET A 8 -15.29 9.32 -9.09
N GLU A 9 -14.41 8.42 -9.52
CA GLU A 9 -13.40 7.79 -8.68
C GLU A 9 -12.45 8.83 -8.07
N LYS A 10 -11.95 9.78 -8.88
CA LYS A 10 -11.10 10.88 -8.39
C LYS A 10 -11.81 11.79 -7.40
N LYS A 11 -13.10 12.07 -7.60
CA LYS A 11 -13.90 12.85 -6.65
C LYS A 11 -14.11 12.08 -5.35
N PHE A 12 -14.40 10.79 -5.45
CA PHE A 12 -14.57 9.93 -4.28
C PHE A 12 -13.27 9.84 -3.49
N SER A 13 -12.13 9.55 -4.14
CA SER A 13 -10.83 9.44 -3.48
C SER A 13 -10.46 10.74 -2.76
N TYR A 14 -10.71 11.90 -3.38
CA TYR A 14 -10.47 13.20 -2.75
C TYR A 14 -11.29 13.37 -1.45
N ILE A 15 -12.60 13.13 -1.49
CA ILE A 15 -13.48 13.29 -0.32
C ILE A 15 -13.15 12.25 0.75
N TRP A 16 -12.92 11.00 0.33
CA TRP A 16 -12.57 9.90 1.22
C TRP A 16 -11.25 10.15 1.94
N ASN A 17 -10.19 10.53 1.20
CA ASN A 17 -8.89 10.81 1.80
C ASN A 17 -8.95 12.01 2.74
N ALA A 18 -9.72 13.05 2.42
CA ALA A 18 -9.94 14.17 3.34
C ALA A 18 -10.60 13.71 4.64
N PHE A 19 -11.59 12.82 4.57
CA PHE A 19 -12.22 12.22 5.74
C PHE A 19 -11.24 11.34 6.54
N ILE A 20 -10.41 10.54 5.88
CA ILE A 20 -9.39 9.72 6.57
C ILE A 20 -8.33 10.61 7.23
N SER A 21 -7.89 11.68 6.56
CA SER A 21 -6.95 12.65 7.13
C SER A 21 -7.53 13.33 8.37
N SER A 22 -8.81 13.71 8.38
CA SER A 22 -9.42 14.30 9.58
C SER A 22 -9.46 13.32 10.76
N LEU A 23 -9.73 12.04 10.51
CA LEU A 23 -9.64 11.01 11.56
C LEU A 23 -8.22 10.88 12.11
N ARG A 24 -7.20 11.04 11.25
CA ARG A 24 -5.81 11.00 11.68
C ARG A 24 -5.42 12.25 12.47
N GLU A 25 -5.81 13.43 12.03
CA GLU A 25 -5.54 14.71 12.70
C GLU A 25 -6.16 14.77 14.10
N GLU A 26 -7.31 14.11 14.30
CA GLU A 26 -7.96 13.97 15.61
C GLU A 26 -7.41 12.79 16.45
N ASP A 27 -6.30 12.17 16.05
CA ASP A 27 -5.68 10.99 16.69
C ASP A 27 -6.66 9.80 16.89
N LEU A 28 -7.70 9.71 16.06
CA LEU A 28 -8.67 8.61 16.13
C LEU A 28 -8.14 7.34 15.46
N ILE A 29 -7.19 7.47 14.53
CA ILE A 29 -6.53 6.36 13.82
C ILE A 29 -5.01 6.54 13.82
N SER A 30 -4.27 5.44 13.82
CA SER A 30 -2.81 5.45 13.66
C SER A 30 -2.36 5.71 12.22
N ASN A 31 -1.07 6.01 12.01
CA ASN A 31 -0.49 6.11 10.66
C ASN A 31 -0.67 4.81 9.85
N SER A 32 -0.51 3.66 10.51
CA SER A 32 -0.71 2.35 9.87
C SER A 32 -2.16 2.14 9.42
N GLU A 33 -3.13 2.49 10.27
CA GLU A 33 -4.55 2.42 9.90
C GLU A 33 -4.90 3.43 8.80
N ARG A 34 -4.34 4.64 8.85
CA ARG A 34 -4.48 5.63 7.78
C ARG A 34 -4.00 5.06 6.44
N ASP A 35 -2.80 4.48 6.39
CA ASP A 35 -2.23 3.96 5.15
C ASP A 35 -3.04 2.76 4.59
N LEU A 36 -3.70 1.99 5.46
CA LEU A 36 -4.65 0.94 5.08
C LEU A 36 -5.97 1.48 4.53
N LEU A 37 -6.37 2.69 4.92
CA LEU A 37 -7.66 3.29 4.59
C LEU A 37 -7.59 4.24 3.39
N VAL A 38 -6.45 4.90 3.16
CA VAL A 38 -6.27 5.90 2.09
C VAL A 38 -6.37 5.25 0.70
N VAL A 39 -7.01 5.96 -0.23
CA VAL A 39 -6.94 5.68 -1.68
C VAL A 39 -5.70 6.39 -2.22
N PRO A 40 -4.83 5.74 -3.01
CA PRO A 40 -3.59 6.37 -3.48
C PRO A 40 -3.86 7.63 -4.30
N SER A 41 -2.95 8.60 -4.16
CA SER A 41 -2.94 9.89 -4.86
C SER A 41 -2.76 9.73 -6.39
N SER A 42 -2.07 8.67 -6.80
CA SER A 42 -1.75 8.27 -8.17
C SER A 42 -2.91 7.56 -8.90
N VAL A 43 -4.15 8.04 -8.73
CA VAL A 43 -5.30 7.45 -9.42
C VAL A 43 -5.12 7.58 -10.94
N GLY A 44 -4.81 6.46 -11.58
CA GLY A 44 -4.67 6.35 -13.04
C GLY A 44 -3.29 5.90 -13.53
N ASP A 45 -2.33 5.64 -12.65
CA ASP A 45 -1.03 5.07 -13.02
C ASP A 45 -1.15 3.57 -13.40
N THR A 46 -2.21 2.92 -12.93
CA THR A 46 -2.51 1.51 -13.17
C THR A 46 -3.72 1.34 -14.09
N SER A 47 -3.81 0.20 -14.76
CA SER A 47 -4.94 -0.16 -15.62
C SER A 47 -6.23 -0.51 -14.85
N VAL A 48 -6.13 -0.62 -13.52
CA VAL A 48 -7.23 -0.96 -12.60
C VAL A 48 -7.49 0.12 -11.56
N THR A 49 -8.73 0.14 -11.05
CA THR A 49 -9.10 0.97 -9.90
C THR A 49 -8.33 0.53 -8.65
N GLN A 50 -7.56 1.44 -8.07
CA GLN A 50 -6.77 1.20 -6.87
C GLN A 50 -7.63 1.41 -5.61
N TRP A 51 -8.17 0.31 -5.07
CA TRP A 51 -8.97 0.35 -3.85
C TRP A 51 -8.10 0.51 -2.60
N PRO A 52 -8.62 1.07 -1.50
CA PRO A 52 -7.91 1.09 -0.23
C PRO A 52 -7.39 -0.29 0.19
N PRO A 53 -6.16 -0.41 0.73
CA PRO A 53 -5.56 -1.72 1.03
C PRO A 53 -6.40 -2.60 1.97
N PHE A 54 -7.19 -2.02 2.87
CA PHE A 54 -8.06 -2.80 3.76
C PHE A 54 -9.11 -3.63 3.00
N LEU A 55 -9.58 -3.19 1.83
CA LEU A 55 -10.50 -3.96 0.98
C LEU A 55 -9.78 -5.08 0.21
N LEU A 56 -8.47 -4.92 0.02
CA LEU A 56 -7.59 -5.84 -0.70
C LEU A 56 -6.85 -6.80 0.24
N ALA A 57 -7.21 -6.79 1.53
CA ALA A 57 -6.63 -7.66 2.54
C ALA A 57 -6.73 -9.14 2.14
N SER A 58 -5.63 -9.87 2.32
CA SER A 58 -5.48 -11.29 1.97
C SER A 58 -5.70 -11.66 0.50
N LYS A 59 -5.96 -10.70 -0.40
CA LYS A 59 -6.24 -11.00 -1.82
C LYS A 59 -5.02 -11.55 -2.57
N ILE A 60 -3.82 -11.02 -2.31
CA ILE A 60 -2.59 -11.54 -2.92
C ILE A 60 -2.25 -12.95 -2.42
N PRO A 61 -2.22 -13.25 -1.09
CA PRO A 61 -2.06 -14.62 -0.62
C PRO A 61 -3.09 -15.60 -1.20
N MET A 62 -4.37 -15.21 -1.25
CA MET A 62 -5.40 -16.02 -1.90
C MET A 62 -5.12 -16.27 -3.38
N ALA A 63 -4.67 -15.24 -4.12
CA ALA A 63 -4.30 -15.39 -5.52
C ALA A 63 -3.12 -16.35 -5.72
N LEU A 64 -2.13 -16.31 -4.83
CA LEU A 64 -1.00 -17.26 -4.83
C LEU A 64 -1.47 -18.70 -4.55
N ASP A 65 -2.39 -18.89 -3.62
CA ASP A 65 -3.00 -20.22 -3.35
C ASP A 65 -3.79 -20.73 -4.56
N ILE A 66 -4.55 -19.85 -5.22
CA ILE A 66 -5.24 -20.17 -6.48
C ILE A 66 -4.21 -20.59 -7.53
N ALA A 67 -3.14 -19.82 -7.70
CA ALA A 67 -2.08 -20.08 -8.68
C ALA A 67 -1.39 -21.44 -8.43
N LYS A 68 -1.12 -21.79 -7.17
CA LYS A 68 -0.58 -23.10 -6.77
C LYS A 68 -1.52 -24.28 -7.06
N SER A 69 -2.84 -24.04 -6.98
CA SER A 69 -3.85 -25.08 -7.20
C SER A 69 -4.08 -25.41 -8.69
N VAL A 70 -3.89 -24.45 -9.59
CA VAL A 70 -4.19 -24.59 -11.02
C VAL A 70 -2.98 -25.12 -11.78
N LYS A 71 -3.10 -26.32 -12.37
CA LYS A 71 -1.97 -26.99 -13.02
C LYS A 71 -2.02 -27.10 -14.55
N LYS A 72 -3.18 -26.85 -15.17
CA LYS A 72 -3.37 -27.18 -16.60
C LYS A 72 -4.12 -26.17 -17.47
N ARG A 73 -4.94 -25.28 -16.91
CA ARG A 73 -5.84 -24.44 -17.70
C ARG A 73 -5.82 -22.98 -17.24
N ASP A 74 -5.32 -22.10 -18.10
CA ASP A 74 -5.33 -20.65 -17.91
C ASP A 74 -6.74 -20.08 -17.74
N GLU A 75 -7.71 -20.62 -18.48
CA GLU A 75 -9.12 -20.23 -18.33
C GLU A 75 -9.64 -20.47 -16.91
N GLU A 76 -9.23 -21.56 -16.27
CA GLU A 76 -9.62 -21.89 -14.90
C GLU A 76 -8.97 -20.93 -13.90
N LEU A 77 -7.69 -20.59 -14.10
CA LEU A 77 -6.97 -19.59 -13.31
C LEU A 77 -7.67 -18.23 -13.39
N LEU A 78 -7.89 -17.74 -14.62
CA LEU A 78 -8.51 -16.44 -14.86
C LEU A 78 -9.94 -16.38 -14.30
N ARG A 79 -10.71 -17.47 -14.45
CA ARG A 79 -12.08 -17.55 -13.89
C ARG A 79 -12.07 -17.48 -12.36
N ARG A 80 -11.12 -18.14 -11.68
CA ARG A 80 -11.01 -18.08 -10.21
C ARG A 80 -10.56 -16.72 -9.73
N ILE A 81 -9.56 -16.11 -10.38
CA ILE A 81 -9.10 -14.75 -10.03
C ILE A 81 -10.23 -13.73 -10.23
N LYS A 82 -10.97 -13.82 -11.34
CA LYS A 82 -12.09 -12.90 -11.65
C LYS A 82 -13.37 -13.18 -10.86
N GLN A 83 -13.43 -14.25 -10.08
CA GLN A 83 -14.61 -14.55 -9.26
C GLN A 83 -14.87 -13.45 -8.22
N ASP A 84 -13.80 -12.85 -7.69
CA ASP A 84 -13.83 -11.70 -6.81
C ASP A 84 -13.10 -10.52 -7.50
N PRO A 85 -13.81 -9.43 -7.86
CA PRO A 85 -13.20 -8.27 -8.50
C PRO A 85 -12.01 -7.71 -7.71
N TYR A 86 -12.04 -7.74 -6.37
CA TYR A 86 -10.95 -7.25 -5.54
C TYR A 86 -9.67 -8.10 -5.67
N THR A 87 -9.81 -9.41 -5.88
CA THR A 87 -8.66 -10.29 -6.16
C THR A 87 -8.03 -9.92 -7.49
N TYR A 88 -8.84 -9.71 -8.52
CA TYR A 88 -8.36 -9.27 -9.83
C TYR A 88 -7.66 -7.91 -9.76
N TYR A 89 -8.26 -6.91 -9.11
CA TYR A 89 -7.66 -5.58 -8.95
C TYR A 89 -6.33 -5.64 -8.20
N ALA A 90 -6.28 -6.37 -7.07
CA ALA A 90 -5.05 -6.52 -6.30
C ALA A 90 -3.91 -7.15 -7.12
N VAL A 91 -4.19 -8.20 -7.90
CA VAL A 91 -3.16 -8.89 -8.70
C VAL A 91 -2.59 -7.99 -9.78
N ILE A 92 -3.44 -7.29 -10.54
CA ILE A 92 -2.98 -6.39 -11.61
C ILE A 92 -2.23 -5.20 -11.04
N GLU A 93 -2.78 -4.56 -10.00
CA GLU A 93 -2.13 -3.44 -9.33
C GLU A 93 -0.77 -3.84 -8.76
N CYS A 94 -0.68 -5.00 -8.09
CA CYS A 94 0.57 -5.51 -7.54
C CYS A 94 1.63 -5.68 -8.63
N TYR A 95 1.25 -6.24 -9.78
CA TYR A 95 2.16 -6.44 -10.90
C TYR A 95 2.65 -5.11 -11.51
N GLU A 96 1.74 -4.20 -11.81
CA GLU A 96 2.07 -2.92 -12.44
C GLU A 96 2.90 -2.02 -11.51
N THR A 97 2.52 -1.93 -10.23
CA THR A 97 3.25 -1.13 -9.23
C THR A 97 4.65 -1.69 -9.00
N LEU A 98 4.79 -3.02 -9.00
CA LEU A 98 6.08 -3.67 -8.84
C LEU A 98 7.00 -3.38 -10.02
N LEU A 99 6.48 -3.43 -11.24
CA LEU A 99 7.25 -3.06 -12.42
C LEU A 99 7.68 -1.58 -12.35
N ASP A 100 6.77 -0.67 -12.02
CA ASP A 100 7.09 0.76 -11.90
C ASP A 100 8.23 1.02 -10.90
N ILE A 101 8.19 0.34 -9.74
CA ILE A 101 9.26 0.39 -8.74
C ILE A 101 10.57 -0.18 -9.31
N LEU A 102 10.53 -1.33 -10.00
CA LEU A 102 11.73 -1.93 -10.60
C LEU A 102 12.37 -1.03 -11.66
N TYR A 103 11.60 -0.47 -12.59
CA TYR A 103 12.13 0.45 -13.61
C TYR A 103 12.68 1.73 -12.99
N SER A 104 12.09 2.20 -11.89
CA SER A 104 12.58 3.37 -11.17
C SER A 104 13.91 3.12 -10.46
N LEU A 105 14.18 1.88 -10.02
CA LEU A 105 15.40 1.49 -9.29
C LEU A 105 16.57 1.15 -10.22
N ILE A 106 16.31 0.64 -11.42
CA ILE A 106 17.37 0.19 -12.31
C ILE A 106 17.92 1.39 -13.11
N ALA A 107 19.22 1.68 -12.94
CA ALA A 107 19.88 2.75 -13.69
C ALA A 107 20.46 2.27 -15.04
N GLU A 108 20.91 1.02 -15.13
CA GLU A 108 21.57 0.49 -16.31
C GLU A 108 20.61 -0.06 -17.36
N THR A 109 20.73 0.38 -18.61
CA THR A 109 19.91 -0.11 -19.74
C THR A 109 20.04 -1.62 -19.96
N SER A 110 21.20 -2.22 -19.70
CA SER A 110 21.40 -3.67 -19.80
C SER A 110 20.62 -4.45 -18.74
N ASP A 111 20.46 -3.91 -17.53
CA ASP A 111 19.61 -4.51 -16.49
C ASP A 111 18.12 -4.28 -16.78
N MET A 112 17.75 -3.14 -17.37
CA MET A 112 16.37 -2.91 -17.82
C MET A 112 15.95 -3.95 -18.86
N LYS A 113 16.84 -4.31 -19.80
CA LYS A 113 16.57 -5.37 -20.80
C LYS A 113 16.24 -6.72 -20.18
N VAL A 114 16.78 -7.04 -19.00
CA VAL A 114 16.42 -8.28 -18.28
C VAL A 114 14.96 -8.23 -17.87
N VAL A 115 14.54 -7.12 -17.27
CA VAL A 115 13.13 -6.89 -16.86
C VAL A 115 12.20 -6.89 -18.08
N ASP A 116 12.61 -6.24 -19.17
CA ASP A 116 11.84 -6.19 -20.42
C ASP A 116 11.61 -7.60 -20.98
N ARG A 117 12.66 -8.44 -21.07
CA ARG A 117 12.52 -9.83 -21.55
C ARG A 117 11.58 -10.66 -20.69
N ILE A 118 11.62 -10.49 -19.37
CA ILE A 118 10.71 -11.16 -18.44
C ILE A 118 9.27 -10.69 -18.67
N ARG A 119 9.06 -9.38 -18.77
CA ARG A 119 7.75 -8.77 -19.04
C ARG A 119 7.18 -9.25 -20.37
N GLU A 120 7.95 -9.15 -21.46
CA GLU A 120 7.54 -9.56 -22.80
C GLU A 120 7.16 -11.05 -22.83
N SER A 121 7.96 -11.92 -22.21
CA SER A 121 7.65 -13.35 -22.13
C SER A 121 6.37 -13.63 -21.35
N LEU A 122 6.12 -12.86 -20.28
CA LEU A 122 4.89 -12.98 -19.50
C LEU A 122 3.67 -12.51 -20.31
N GLU A 123 3.76 -11.35 -20.95
CA GLU A 123 2.70 -10.77 -21.77
C GLU A 123 2.35 -11.67 -22.97
N GLU A 124 3.35 -12.20 -23.67
CA GLU A 124 3.17 -13.16 -24.76
C GLU A 124 2.46 -14.44 -24.27
N SER A 125 2.85 -14.96 -23.12
CA SER A 125 2.24 -16.15 -22.54
C SER A 125 0.78 -15.92 -22.12
N ILE A 126 0.48 -14.74 -21.55
CA ILE A 126 -0.90 -14.33 -21.24
C ILE A 126 -1.72 -14.20 -22.52
N HIS A 127 -1.17 -13.56 -23.56
CA HIS A 127 -1.83 -13.40 -24.86
C HIS A 127 -2.13 -14.75 -25.52
N ASN A 128 -1.18 -15.68 -25.48
CA ASN A 128 -1.29 -17.02 -26.05
C ASN A 128 -2.05 -18.01 -25.15
N GLN A 129 -2.54 -17.57 -23.98
CA GLN A 129 -3.24 -18.40 -22.99
C GLN A 129 -2.44 -19.64 -22.57
N SER A 130 -1.15 -19.45 -22.35
CA SER A 130 -0.21 -20.51 -22.01
C SER A 130 0.60 -20.26 -20.74
N LEU A 131 0.14 -19.37 -19.86
CA LEU A 131 0.80 -18.98 -18.62
C LEU A 131 1.11 -20.18 -17.72
N VAL A 132 0.14 -21.06 -17.48
CA VAL A 132 0.34 -22.27 -16.63
C VAL A 132 1.30 -23.27 -17.30
N ARG A 133 1.40 -23.23 -18.63
CA ARG A 133 2.33 -24.07 -19.39
C ARG A 133 3.74 -23.50 -19.35
N ASP A 134 3.92 -22.20 -19.47
CA ASP A 134 5.23 -21.58 -19.66
C ASP A 134 5.89 -21.17 -18.32
N PHE A 135 5.10 -21.02 -17.25
CA PHE A 135 5.56 -20.63 -15.91
C PHE A 135 5.16 -21.67 -14.84
N ARG A 136 6.00 -21.82 -13.80
CA ARG A 136 5.74 -22.61 -12.58
C ARG A 136 5.06 -21.71 -11.54
N LEU A 137 3.74 -21.60 -11.66
CA LEU A 137 2.94 -20.73 -10.80
C LEU A 137 2.94 -21.15 -9.32
N ASP A 138 3.24 -22.41 -9.04
CA ASP A 138 3.41 -22.95 -7.69
C ASP A 138 4.62 -22.35 -6.96
N GLU A 139 5.61 -21.82 -7.69
CA GLU A 139 6.81 -21.18 -7.14
C GLU A 139 6.70 -19.66 -6.97
N LEU A 140 5.56 -19.05 -7.34
CA LEU A 140 5.35 -17.59 -7.21
C LEU A 140 5.45 -17.10 -5.75
N HIS A 141 5.15 -17.97 -4.78
CA HIS A 141 5.24 -17.65 -3.36
C HIS A 141 6.67 -17.25 -2.92
N LEU A 142 7.71 -17.76 -3.61
CA LEU A 142 9.11 -17.43 -3.34
C LEU A 142 9.40 -15.93 -3.54
N LEU A 143 8.66 -15.28 -4.44
CA LEU A 143 8.84 -13.86 -4.73
C LEU A 143 8.24 -12.96 -3.66
N SER A 144 7.15 -13.38 -3.01
CA SER A 144 6.44 -12.55 -2.02
C SER A 144 7.37 -12.13 -0.88
N ASP A 145 8.15 -13.06 -0.34
CA ASP A 145 9.08 -12.79 0.75
C ASP A 145 10.26 -11.91 0.30
N LYS A 146 10.77 -12.15 -0.92
CA LYS A 146 11.85 -11.35 -1.52
C LYS A 146 11.40 -9.90 -1.74
N PHE A 147 10.23 -9.68 -2.31
CA PHE A 147 9.69 -8.33 -2.52
C PHE A 147 9.34 -7.63 -1.22
N ASN A 148 8.77 -8.33 -0.23
CA ASN A 148 8.52 -7.72 1.08
C ASN A 148 9.82 -7.27 1.76
N LYS A 149 10.89 -8.07 1.66
CA LYS A 149 12.22 -7.69 2.15
C LYS A 149 12.79 -6.49 1.38
N LEU A 150 12.63 -6.46 0.06
CA LEU A 150 13.08 -5.36 -0.80
C LEU A 150 12.41 -4.05 -0.39
N LEU A 151 11.08 -4.06 -0.30
CA LEU A 151 10.29 -2.88 0.07
C LEU A 151 10.60 -2.41 1.49
N SER A 152 10.87 -3.33 2.42
CA SER A 152 11.28 -2.96 3.78
C SER A 152 12.62 -2.23 3.78
N LEU A 153 13.62 -2.73 3.04
CA LEU A 153 14.92 -2.06 2.91
C LEU A 153 14.79 -0.68 2.25
N LEU A 154 13.96 -0.55 1.20
CA LEU A 154 13.73 0.72 0.51
C LEU A 154 13.09 1.77 1.43
N LEU A 155 12.19 1.36 2.32
CA LEU A 155 11.51 2.26 3.25
C LEU A 155 12.36 2.64 4.47
N GLU A 156 13.44 1.89 4.75
CA GLU A 156 14.43 2.12 5.81
C GLU A 156 15.62 2.98 5.36
N ILE A 157 15.72 3.35 4.09
CA ILE A 157 16.76 4.27 3.63
C ILE A 157 16.43 5.67 4.13
N GLU A 158 17.31 6.18 5.00
CA GLU A 158 17.25 7.57 5.46
C GLU A 158 17.78 8.49 4.36
N GLN A 159 17.11 9.62 4.13
CA GLN A 159 17.40 10.52 3.00
C GLN A 159 18.81 11.16 3.05
N GLU A 160 19.48 11.13 4.19
CA GLU A 160 20.74 11.86 4.44
C GLU A 160 21.99 10.96 4.54
N GLY A 161 21.84 9.63 4.47
CA GLY A 161 22.95 8.68 4.62
C GLY A 161 23.22 7.86 3.35
N ASN A 162 24.44 7.93 2.82
CA ASN A 162 24.90 6.99 1.78
C ASN A 162 25.16 5.61 2.42
N ASP A 163 24.12 4.79 2.55
CA ASP A 163 24.20 3.45 3.14
C ASP A 163 24.61 2.42 2.07
N THR A 164 25.89 2.45 1.68
CA THR A 164 26.48 1.54 0.68
C THR A 164 26.20 0.06 0.99
N ALA A 165 26.07 -0.30 2.27
CA ALA A 165 25.72 -1.66 2.69
C ALA A 165 24.28 -2.01 2.31
N LYS A 166 23.29 -1.15 2.60
CA LYS A 166 21.91 -1.35 2.14
C LYS A 166 21.81 -1.36 0.62
N MET A 167 22.57 -0.53 -0.09
CA MET A 167 22.58 -0.54 -1.56
C MET A 167 23.04 -1.89 -2.12
N THR A 168 24.11 -2.45 -1.53
CA THR A 168 24.61 -3.77 -1.91
C THR A 168 23.59 -4.87 -1.59
N GLN A 169 22.89 -4.77 -0.46
CA GLN A 169 21.81 -5.70 -0.11
C GLN A 169 20.63 -5.63 -1.08
N ILE A 170 20.24 -4.42 -1.50
CA ILE A 170 19.17 -4.23 -2.50
C ILE A 170 19.61 -4.80 -3.85
N ALA A 171 20.84 -4.54 -4.30
CA ALA A 171 21.37 -5.08 -5.55
C ALA A 171 21.35 -6.61 -5.56
N ASN A 172 21.88 -7.22 -4.50
CA ASN A 172 21.86 -8.67 -4.34
C ASN A 172 20.43 -9.23 -4.30
N LEU A 173 19.50 -8.53 -3.65
CA LEU A 173 18.12 -8.97 -3.57
C LEU A 173 17.39 -8.86 -4.92
N LEU A 174 17.66 -7.82 -5.71
CA LEU A 174 17.18 -7.69 -7.07
C LEU A 174 17.73 -8.81 -7.94
N GLN A 175 19.03 -9.08 -7.87
CA GLN A 175 19.68 -10.17 -8.59
C GLN A 175 19.06 -11.53 -8.21
N ASP A 176 18.97 -11.85 -6.92
CA ASP A 176 18.31 -13.06 -6.40
C ASP A 176 16.88 -13.19 -6.94
N THR A 177 16.13 -12.09 -6.97
CA THR A 177 14.73 -12.09 -7.42
C THR A 177 14.65 -12.41 -8.90
N MET A 178 15.52 -11.82 -9.72
CA MET A 178 15.57 -12.11 -11.16
C MET A 178 16.06 -13.54 -11.45
N GLU A 179 16.97 -14.07 -10.64
CA GLU A 179 17.39 -15.47 -10.70
C GLU A 179 16.22 -16.41 -10.39
N ILE A 180 15.46 -16.16 -9.32
CA ILE A 180 14.26 -16.95 -9.00
C ILE A 180 13.25 -16.89 -10.16
N ILE A 181 12.98 -15.70 -10.71
CA ILE A 181 12.05 -15.57 -11.82
C ILE A 181 12.51 -16.39 -13.03
N THR A 182 13.77 -16.25 -13.42
CA THR A 182 14.29 -16.85 -14.67
C THR A 182 14.64 -18.33 -14.54
N GLN A 183 15.06 -18.79 -13.36
CA GLN A 183 15.53 -20.17 -13.14
C GLN A 183 14.48 -21.05 -12.46
N ASP A 184 13.65 -20.50 -11.56
CA ASP A 184 12.68 -21.26 -10.75
C ASP A 184 11.23 -21.06 -11.19
N ILE A 185 10.89 -19.96 -11.86
CA ILE A 185 9.49 -19.70 -12.25
C ILE A 185 9.32 -19.90 -13.76
N MET A 186 10.16 -19.29 -14.58
CA MET A 186 10.11 -19.47 -16.04
C MET A 186 10.65 -20.86 -16.43
N LYS A 187 9.92 -21.59 -17.27
CA LYS A 187 10.42 -22.89 -17.79
C LYS A 187 11.47 -22.71 -18.89
N ASN A 188 11.40 -21.61 -19.63
CA ASN A 188 12.32 -21.25 -20.71
C ASN A 188 13.15 -19.99 -20.40
N GLY A 189 13.36 -19.64 -19.12
CA GLY A 189 14.09 -18.42 -18.74
C GLY A 189 15.62 -18.52 -18.83
N GLN A 190 16.15 -19.69 -19.18
CA GLN A 190 17.59 -19.92 -19.28
C GLN A 190 18.23 -19.01 -20.34
N GLY A 191 19.17 -18.17 -19.91
CA GLY A 191 19.89 -17.24 -20.80
C GLY A 191 19.36 -15.81 -20.79
N ILE A 192 18.23 -15.52 -20.13
CA ILE A 192 17.74 -14.13 -20.00
C ILE A 192 18.78 -13.25 -19.27
N LEU A 193 19.41 -13.80 -18.23
CA LEU A 193 20.46 -13.15 -17.45
C LEU A 193 21.85 -13.18 -18.10
N LYS A 194 22.03 -13.95 -19.19
CA LYS A 194 23.32 -14.04 -19.87
C LYS A 194 23.46 -12.87 -20.84
N ASP A 195 24.41 -11.99 -20.53
CA ASP A 195 24.93 -11.02 -21.48
C ASP A 195 26.39 -11.40 -21.79
N GLU A 196 26.68 -11.79 -23.03
CA GLU A 196 27.98 -12.32 -23.43
C GLU A 196 29.12 -11.28 -23.32
N ASN A 197 28.78 -10.00 -23.10
CA ASN A 197 29.72 -8.87 -23.05
C ASN A 197 29.84 -8.20 -21.67
N ARG A 198 29.41 -8.82 -20.57
CA ARG A 198 29.41 -8.18 -19.24
C ARG A 198 30.58 -8.59 -18.34
N GLU A 199 31.33 -7.59 -17.87
CA GLU A 199 32.35 -7.72 -16.82
C GLU A 199 31.84 -7.30 -15.42
N SER A 200 30.67 -6.65 -15.32
CA SER A 200 30.10 -6.12 -14.07
C SER A 200 28.96 -6.99 -13.50
N GLN A 201 28.77 -6.91 -12.18
CA GLN A 201 27.66 -7.56 -11.48
C GLN A 201 26.32 -6.92 -11.88
N LEU A 202 25.29 -7.75 -12.11
CA LEU A 202 23.94 -7.31 -12.42
C LEU A 202 23.34 -6.47 -11.28
N PHE A 203 22.61 -5.41 -11.62
CA PHE A 203 21.91 -4.53 -10.67
C PHE A 203 22.81 -3.82 -9.66
N ALA A 204 24.13 -3.77 -9.90
CA ALA A 204 25.07 -3.10 -9.00
C ALA A 204 24.85 -1.58 -8.93
N ASN A 205 24.33 -0.98 -10.01
CA ASN A 205 24.06 0.45 -10.08
C ASN A 205 22.56 0.74 -9.97
N ILE A 206 22.14 1.17 -8.78
CA ILE A 206 20.75 1.42 -8.43
C ILE A 206 20.50 2.93 -8.38
N ASN A 207 19.42 3.37 -9.02
CA ASN A 207 18.91 4.72 -8.91
C ASN A 207 18.09 4.88 -7.62
N LEU A 208 18.57 5.69 -6.69
CA LEU A 208 17.91 5.99 -5.42
C LEU A 208 17.34 7.41 -5.36
N GLU A 209 17.43 8.19 -6.43
CA GLU A 209 16.83 9.53 -6.48
C GLU A 209 15.30 9.44 -6.30
N SER A 210 14.69 8.37 -6.82
CA SER A 210 13.26 8.09 -6.67
C SER A 210 12.82 7.93 -5.21
N ILE A 211 13.72 7.58 -4.27
CA ILE A 211 13.38 7.45 -2.84
C ILE A 211 13.05 8.81 -2.20
N LYS A 212 13.58 9.90 -2.76
CA LYS A 212 13.30 11.26 -2.29
C LYS A 212 11.90 11.74 -2.69
N ASP A 213 11.29 11.10 -3.70
CA ASP A 213 9.92 11.40 -4.12
C ASP A 213 8.93 10.75 -3.15
N GLU A 214 8.10 11.59 -2.52
CA GLU A 214 7.07 11.16 -1.59
C GLU A 214 6.03 10.26 -2.27
N ALA A 215 5.65 10.56 -3.53
CA ALA A 215 4.68 9.75 -4.27
C ALA A 215 5.23 8.35 -4.59
N TRP A 216 6.52 8.26 -4.92
CA TRP A 216 7.20 6.97 -5.12
C TRP A 216 7.29 6.18 -3.81
N ARG A 217 7.56 6.86 -2.68
CA ARG A 217 7.57 6.23 -1.36
C ARG A 217 6.18 5.73 -0.95
N GLU A 218 5.12 6.47 -1.27
CA GLU A 218 3.73 6.02 -1.10
C GLU A 218 3.45 4.73 -1.87
N LYS A 219 3.93 4.60 -3.12
CA LYS A 219 3.83 3.35 -3.90
C LYS A 219 4.50 2.17 -3.20
N CYS A 220 5.70 2.36 -2.64
CA CYS A 220 6.40 1.33 -1.87
C CYS A 220 5.63 0.91 -0.61
N VAL A 221 5.12 1.86 0.17
CA VAL A 221 4.29 1.58 1.35
C VAL A 221 3.05 0.78 0.93
N ARG A 222 2.36 1.23 -0.11
CA ARG A 222 1.14 0.62 -0.62
C ARG A 222 1.37 -0.81 -1.11
N LEU A 223 2.39 -1.05 -1.93
CA LEU A 223 2.70 -2.40 -2.42
C LEU A 223 3.03 -3.33 -1.25
N ARG A 224 3.77 -2.85 -0.25
CA ARG A 224 4.05 -3.63 0.96
C ARG A 224 2.76 -3.98 1.70
N LEU A 225 1.81 -3.05 1.82
CA LEU A 225 0.50 -3.33 2.40
C LEU A 225 -0.25 -4.39 1.58
N LEU A 226 -0.28 -4.33 0.26
CA LEU A 226 -0.95 -5.35 -0.56
C LEU A 226 -0.38 -6.76 -0.34
N LEU A 227 0.94 -6.87 -0.18
CA LEU A 227 1.63 -8.15 0.06
C LEU A 227 1.46 -8.68 1.48
N THR A 228 1.35 -7.80 2.48
CA THR A 228 1.44 -8.19 3.91
C THR A 228 0.12 -8.08 4.68
N THR A 229 -0.87 -7.35 4.16
CA THR A 229 -2.13 -7.10 4.86
C THR A 229 -2.96 -8.38 4.95
N LYS A 230 -3.25 -8.79 6.19
CA LYS A 230 -4.03 -9.97 6.52
C LYS A 230 -5.49 -9.61 6.82
N GLU A 231 -6.32 -10.63 7.04
CA GLU A 231 -7.76 -10.52 7.35
C GLU A 231 -8.08 -9.61 8.55
N SER A 232 -7.12 -9.38 9.46
CA SER A 232 -7.27 -8.45 10.58
C SER A 232 -7.60 -7.02 10.14
N ALA A 233 -7.27 -6.63 8.91
CA ALA A 233 -7.60 -5.32 8.36
C ALA A 233 -9.12 -5.08 8.20
N ILE A 234 -9.95 -6.12 8.25
CA ILE A 234 -11.42 -5.98 8.29
C ILE A 234 -11.88 -5.23 9.55
N TYR A 235 -11.10 -5.28 10.64
CA TYR A 235 -11.41 -4.62 11.89
C TYR A 235 -10.84 -3.20 12.00
N VAL A 236 -10.26 -2.66 10.92
CA VAL A 236 -9.72 -1.30 10.86
C VAL A 236 -10.84 -0.31 10.51
N PRO A 237 -10.94 0.84 11.20
CA PRO A 237 -10.12 1.27 12.34
C PRO A 237 -10.53 0.60 13.67
N ILE A 238 -9.57 0.41 14.57
CA ILE A 238 -9.79 -0.21 15.89
C ILE A 238 -10.60 0.72 16.81
N ASN A 239 -10.42 2.03 16.67
CA ASN A 239 -11.15 3.03 17.45
C ASN A 239 -12.68 2.96 17.18
N LEU A 240 -13.49 2.88 18.23
CA LEU A 240 -14.95 2.81 18.13
C LEU A 240 -15.57 4.10 17.58
N GLU A 241 -15.04 5.26 17.95
CA GLU A 241 -15.48 6.56 17.43
C GLU A 241 -15.13 6.73 15.95
N ALA A 242 -13.92 6.31 15.53
CA ALA A 242 -13.55 6.28 14.12
C ALA A 242 -14.50 5.37 13.31
N ARG A 243 -14.81 4.18 13.82
CA ARG A 243 -15.78 3.26 13.20
C ARG A 243 -17.18 3.87 13.10
N ARG A 244 -17.63 4.54 14.17
CA ARG A 244 -18.91 5.25 14.19
C ARG A 244 -18.96 6.32 13.11
N ARG A 245 -17.96 7.21 13.05
CA ARG A 245 -17.88 8.28 12.06
C ARG A 245 -17.77 7.75 10.62
N MET A 246 -16.99 6.69 10.41
CA MET A 246 -16.87 6.05 9.09
C MET A 246 -18.20 5.42 8.65
N THR A 247 -18.95 4.83 9.58
CA THR A 247 -20.30 4.32 9.32
C THR A 247 -21.27 5.45 8.96
N PHE A 248 -21.23 6.58 9.69
CA PHE A 248 -22.02 7.77 9.35
C PHE A 248 -21.66 8.33 7.97
N PHE A 249 -20.37 8.44 7.66
CA PHE A 249 -19.89 8.86 6.34
C PHE A 249 -20.43 7.94 5.24
N ALA A 250 -20.23 6.62 5.37
CA ALA A 250 -20.70 5.65 4.38
C ALA A 250 -22.22 5.71 4.18
N ASN A 251 -22.99 5.80 5.28
CA ASN A 251 -24.44 5.97 5.22
C ASN A 251 -24.84 7.27 4.51
N SER A 252 -24.12 8.37 4.74
CA SER A 252 -24.41 9.66 4.12
C SER A 252 -24.32 9.62 2.58
N LEU A 253 -23.47 8.75 2.01
CA LEU A 253 -23.35 8.56 0.56
C LEU A 253 -24.64 7.99 -0.07
N PHE A 254 -25.42 7.23 0.71
CA PHE A 254 -26.69 6.65 0.28
C PHE A 254 -27.91 7.42 0.80
N MET A 255 -27.70 8.45 1.63
CA MET A 255 -28.80 9.27 2.12
C MET A 255 -29.24 10.27 1.06
N LYS A 256 -30.56 10.35 0.87
CA LYS A 256 -31.16 11.46 0.13
C LYS A 256 -31.13 12.69 1.03
N MET A 257 -30.19 13.60 0.76
CA MET A 257 -30.09 14.87 1.50
C MET A 257 -31.41 15.66 1.33
N PRO A 258 -32.15 15.93 2.42
CA PRO A 258 -33.37 16.72 2.31
C PRO A 258 -33.03 18.15 1.88
N ARG A 259 -33.97 18.81 1.18
CA ARG A 259 -33.79 20.23 0.86
C ARG A 259 -33.80 21.04 2.15
N ALA A 260 -32.81 21.92 2.29
CA ALA A 260 -32.74 22.83 3.41
C ALA A 260 -34.03 23.68 3.50
N PRO A 261 -34.64 23.82 4.69
CA PRO A 261 -35.79 24.70 4.87
C PRO A 261 -35.41 26.16 4.61
N GLN A 262 -36.40 27.01 4.35
CA GLN A 262 -36.16 28.46 4.26
C GLN A 262 -35.60 29.00 5.58
N VAL A 263 -34.75 30.03 5.52
CA VAL A 263 -34.13 30.66 6.70
C VAL A 263 -35.17 31.07 7.74
N SER A 264 -36.34 31.55 7.30
CA SER A 264 -37.48 31.91 8.15
C SER A 264 -38.08 30.74 8.95
N SER A 265 -37.87 29.51 8.48
CA SER A 265 -38.34 28.27 9.11
C SER A 265 -37.20 27.51 9.81
N MET A 266 -36.00 28.09 9.86
CA MET A 266 -34.87 27.48 10.56
C MET A 266 -35.11 27.57 12.07
N MET A 267 -35.03 26.43 12.75
CA MET A 267 -35.17 26.38 14.20
C MET A 267 -34.00 27.13 14.84
N SER A 268 -34.30 28.12 15.68
CA SER A 268 -33.27 28.84 16.43
C SER A 268 -32.64 27.88 17.44
N PHE A 269 -31.35 27.61 17.30
CA PHE A 269 -30.58 26.93 18.33
C PHE A 269 -29.53 27.90 18.88
N SER A 270 -29.41 27.94 20.21
CA SER A 270 -28.38 28.69 20.90
C SER A 270 -27.42 27.69 21.52
N VAL A 271 -26.15 27.75 21.12
CA VAL A 271 -25.08 26.99 21.76
C VAL A 271 -24.42 27.92 22.77
N LEU A 272 -24.51 27.59 24.04
CA LEU A 272 -23.64 28.16 25.06
C LEU A 272 -22.32 27.42 24.96
N THR A 273 -21.31 28.06 24.40
CA THR A 273 -19.95 27.51 24.39
C THR A 273 -19.30 27.88 25.71
N PRO A 274 -19.15 26.96 26.67
CA PRO A 274 -18.43 27.25 27.92
C PRO A 274 -16.98 27.60 27.58
N TYR A 275 -16.52 28.75 28.05
CA TYR A 275 -15.14 29.18 27.90
C TYR A 275 -14.31 28.54 29.02
N PHE A 276 -13.83 27.31 28.80
CA PHE A 276 -12.93 26.66 29.73
C PHE A 276 -11.54 27.32 29.62
N LYS A 277 -10.97 27.76 30.76
CA LYS A 277 -9.57 28.25 30.85
C LYS A 277 -8.56 27.08 30.88
N GLU A 278 -8.91 25.97 30.27
CA GLU A 278 -8.08 24.77 30.28
C GLU A 278 -6.99 24.89 29.22
N GLU A 279 -5.76 24.56 29.58
CA GLU A 279 -4.67 24.40 28.62
C GLU A 279 -4.93 23.11 27.84
N VAL A 280 -5.25 23.26 26.55
CA VAL A 280 -5.60 22.14 25.65
C VAL A 280 -4.41 21.68 24.79
N LEU A 281 -3.32 22.44 24.77
CA LEU A 281 -2.12 22.16 23.99
C LEU A 281 -0.96 21.95 24.96
N PHE A 282 -0.36 20.76 24.94
CA PHE A 282 0.81 20.41 25.73
C PHE A 282 2.00 20.21 24.80
N SER A 283 3.16 20.77 25.15
CA SER A 283 4.40 20.39 24.49
C SER A 283 4.86 19.00 24.93
N ALA A 284 5.78 18.39 24.20
CA ALA A 284 6.40 17.13 24.61
C ALA A 284 7.05 17.24 26.01
N GLU A 285 7.64 18.38 26.34
CA GLU A 285 8.23 18.63 27.66
C GLU A 285 7.17 18.63 28.76
N ASP A 286 6.00 19.24 28.52
CA ASP A 286 4.89 19.29 29.48
C ASP A 286 4.31 17.90 29.74
N LEU A 287 4.25 17.05 28.70
CA LEU A 287 3.75 15.68 28.81
C LEU A 287 4.65 14.76 29.65
N HIS A 288 5.96 15.01 29.62
CA HIS A 288 6.96 14.24 30.37
C HIS A 288 7.28 14.83 31.75
N LYS A 289 6.95 16.10 31.97
CA LYS A 289 7.13 16.77 33.26
C LYS A 289 6.36 16.04 34.35
N LYS A 290 7.05 15.77 35.46
CA LYS A 290 6.48 15.10 36.63
C LYS A 290 5.85 16.13 37.56
N ASN A 291 4.67 15.81 38.04
CA ASN A 291 3.97 16.56 39.08
C ASN A 291 4.63 16.28 40.45
N GLU A 292 4.13 16.90 41.52
CA GLU A 292 4.65 16.74 42.88
C GLU A 292 4.68 15.27 43.36
N ASP A 293 3.77 14.44 42.85
CA ASP A 293 3.71 12.99 43.13
C ASP A 293 4.62 12.13 42.22
N GLY A 294 5.45 12.74 41.38
CA GLY A 294 6.36 12.03 40.47
C GLY A 294 5.68 11.42 39.23
N ILE A 295 4.39 11.71 39.02
CA ILE A 295 3.57 11.21 37.92
C ILE A 295 3.53 12.26 36.79
N SER A 296 3.72 11.85 35.54
CA SER A 296 3.59 12.72 34.37
C SER A 296 2.22 12.61 33.72
N ILE A 297 1.83 13.64 32.97
CA ILE A 297 0.56 13.66 32.20
C ILE A 297 0.52 12.47 31.23
N LEU A 298 1.62 12.18 30.55
CA LEU A 298 1.72 11.03 29.64
C LEU A 298 1.43 9.70 30.35
N PHE A 299 1.96 9.50 31.56
CA PHE A 299 1.69 8.28 32.33
C PHE A 299 0.20 8.14 32.67
N TYR A 300 -0.45 9.23 33.03
CA TYR A 300 -1.88 9.24 33.34
C TYR A 300 -2.73 8.91 32.11
N LEU A 301 -2.41 9.54 30.96
CA LEU A 301 -3.11 9.29 29.70
C LEU A 301 -2.93 7.83 29.23
N GLN A 302 -1.73 7.25 29.34
CA GLN A 302 -1.46 5.84 29.03
C GLN A 302 -2.23 4.87 29.93
N LYS A 303 -2.47 5.25 31.19
CA LYS A 303 -3.25 4.46 32.16
C LYS A 303 -4.76 4.50 31.89
N ILE A 304 -5.30 5.65 31.49
CA ILE A 304 -6.74 5.83 31.26
C ILE A 304 -7.17 5.33 29.89
N TYR A 305 -6.30 5.47 28.88
CA TYR A 305 -6.56 5.02 27.52
C TYR A 305 -5.58 3.93 27.09
N PRO A 306 -5.61 2.75 27.74
CA PRO A 306 -4.71 1.65 27.41
C PRO A 306 -4.98 1.19 25.97
N GLY A 307 -3.97 1.35 25.11
CA GLY A 307 -4.02 0.97 23.69
C GLY A 307 -4.13 2.12 22.69
N HIS A 308 -4.56 3.32 23.11
CA HIS A 308 -4.57 4.50 22.23
C HIS A 308 -3.20 5.19 22.15
N LEU A 309 -2.45 5.20 23.26
CA LEU A 309 -1.22 5.99 23.41
C LEU A 309 0.05 5.15 23.48
N SER A 310 -0.04 3.84 23.23
CA SER A 310 1.14 2.98 23.19
C SER A 310 2.03 3.25 21.96
N HIS A 311 1.49 3.89 20.91
CA HIS A 311 2.20 4.15 19.63
C HIS A 311 2.01 5.59 19.12
N SER A 312 1.45 6.49 19.93
CA SER A 312 1.28 7.89 19.54
C SER A 312 2.64 8.59 19.59
N CYS A 313 3.20 8.90 18.42
CA CYS A 313 4.15 9.99 18.32
C CYS A 313 3.41 11.26 18.76
N VAL A 314 3.80 11.79 19.92
CA VAL A 314 3.47 13.15 20.31
C VAL A 314 4.14 14.05 19.26
N CYS A 315 3.35 14.72 18.42
CA CYS A 315 3.84 15.74 17.50
C CYS A 315 4.32 16.97 18.27
#